data_AF-A0A7X9ZYA0-F1
#
_entry.id   AF-A0A7X9ZYA0-F1
#
_cell.length_a   1.000
_cell.length_b   1.000
_cell.length_c   1.000
_cell.angle_alpha   90.00
_cell.angle_beta   90.00
_cell.angle_gamma   90.00
#
_symmetry.space_group_name_H-M   'P 1'
#
loop_
_entity.id
_entity.type
_entity.pdbx_description
1 polymer ?
#
loop_
_entity_poly.entity_id
_entity_poly.type
_entity_poly.pdbx_seq_one_letter_code
_entity_poly.pdbx_strand_id
1 'polypeptide(L)'
;MRLRALVPLCALLVGGCAMYHREPLAPQDTSTSARSLERIHIDPDSMPLPELAAHRFDPADGLDIDEVAMLAVANNPDLKLARDDLGIARAQAYSAGLLPDPQLSVSSDYPGAAGTTRAFNYGLSIDVMAIVLRSANKQSADATVAKTDLGLLWQEWQIVAQARQLFIKRCFQQRTLPLLQQQRDLARTRYERMAAARADGNLTDDTLTTALLAYNDARKQYTDAERTAAQTHHDLNALLGLAPDVQVQLQMDHDLDTEPLSDTTLDAALANLAHRRPDLIALQAGYEAQEQKYRAAILSQFPSLSVGFVRARDTSNIYTSGFQINLSLPIFNRNQGNVAIEKATRQRLRDEYQTRLNQAYADVARLREDSTILARQLQQTEAALPGVERTAQESAAAYADHDLALGAYTDAQSAALTKRIDVATLREALAEQRVGLQALLGSAIPDAFSSAQTFIDTHAK
;
A
#
# COMPACT_ATOMS: atom_id res chain seq x y z
N MET A 1 -54.93 -14.75 34.74
CA MET A 1 -54.52 -14.72 33.32
C MET A 1 -53.67 -13.46 33.15
N ARG A 2 -52.36 -13.45 32.86
CA ARG A 2 -51.74 -13.67 31.55
C ARG A 2 -50.18 -13.67 31.66
N LEU A 3 -49.58 -14.43 32.58
CA LEU A 3 -48.10 -14.54 32.61
C LEU A 3 -47.55 -15.57 31.62
N ARG A 4 -48.40 -16.49 31.13
CA ARG A 4 -48.00 -17.61 30.25
C ARG A 4 -47.78 -17.23 28.77
N ALA A 5 -48.14 -16.01 28.36
CA ALA A 5 -47.98 -15.55 26.98
C ALA A 5 -46.66 -14.77 26.72
N LEU A 6 -45.93 -14.35 27.76
CA LEU A 6 -44.68 -13.59 27.62
C LEU A 6 -43.45 -14.48 27.38
N VAL A 7 -43.45 -15.69 27.93
CA VAL A 7 -42.33 -16.65 27.84
C VAL A 7 -42.01 -17.07 26.38
N PRO A 8 -42.98 -17.42 25.51
CA PRO A 8 -42.65 -17.80 24.13
C PRO A 8 -42.20 -16.60 23.27
N LEU A 9 -42.61 -15.37 23.60
CA LEU A 9 -42.18 -14.16 22.87
C LEU A 9 -40.72 -13.80 23.18
N CYS A 10 -40.29 -13.93 24.44
CA CYS A 10 -38.88 -13.77 24.80
C CYS A 10 -37.99 -14.87 24.18
N ALA A 11 -38.45 -16.12 24.11
CA ALA A 11 -37.68 -17.21 23.50
C ALA A 11 -37.48 -17.05 21.98
N LEU A 12 -38.46 -16.47 21.27
CA LEU A 12 -38.34 -16.12 19.84
C LEU A 12 -37.38 -14.93 19.59
N LEU A 13 -37.23 -14.02 20.54
CA LEU A 13 -36.33 -12.87 20.43
C LEU A 13 -34.85 -13.23 20.67
N VAL A 14 -34.56 -14.30 21.40
CA VAL A 14 -33.18 -14.72 21.72
C VAL A 14 -32.53 -15.53 20.58
N GLY A 15 -33.33 -16.09 19.66
CA GLY A 15 -32.81 -16.89 18.53
C GLY A 15 -32.04 -16.11 17.46
N GLY A 16 -32.08 -14.77 17.49
CA GLY A 16 -31.33 -13.89 16.58
C GLY A 16 -30.06 -13.28 17.17
N CYS A 17 -29.70 -13.62 18.41
CA CYS A 17 -28.50 -13.08 19.05
C CYS A 17 -27.24 -13.81 18.56
N ALA A 18 -26.19 -13.05 18.25
CA ALA A 18 -24.88 -13.63 17.97
C ALA A 18 -24.32 -14.32 19.23
N MET A 19 -23.77 -15.52 19.07
CA MET A 19 -23.09 -16.24 20.15
C MET A 19 -21.60 -15.90 20.16
N TYR A 20 -21.07 -15.60 21.35
CA TYR A 20 -19.65 -15.38 21.54
C TYR A 20 -18.86 -16.67 21.28
N HIS A 21 -17.89 -16.58 20.37
CA HIS A 21 -16.90 -17.61 20.13
C HIS A 21 -15.52 -16.99 20.31
N ARG A 22 -14.70 -17.58 21.18
CA ARG A 22 -13.32 -17.12 21.37
C ARG A 22 -12.46 -17.63 20.23
N GLU A 23 -11.75 -16.73 19.56
CA GLU A 23 -10.72 -17.05 18.59
C GLU A 23 -9.35 -16.72 19.22
N PRO A 24 -8.66 -17.69 19.84
CA PRO A 24 -7.40 -17.45 20.51
C PRO A 24 -6.27 -17.21 19.50
N LEU A 25 -5.35 -16.30 19.83
CA LEU A 25 -4.14 -16.08 19.05
C LEU A 25 -3.21 -17.30 19.15
N ALA A 26 -2.73 -17.79 18.01
CA ALA A 26 -1.75 -18.86 17.93
C ALA A 26 -0.40 -18.29 17.45
N PRO A 27 0.70 -18.43 18.22
CA PRO A 27 2.02 -17.95 17.83
C PRO A 27 2.67 -18.96 16.87
N GLN A 28 2.14 -19.05 15.65
CA GLN A 28 2.64 -19.92 14.58
C GLN A 28 2.97 -19.06 13.37
N ASP A 29 4.06 -19.40 12.68
CA ASP A 29 4.40 -18.79 11.40
C ASP A 29 3.43 -19.29 10.33
N THR A 30 2.71 -18.35 9.72
CA THR A 30 1.73 -18.62 8.66
C THR A 30 2.20 -18.13 7.29
N SER A 31 3.49 -17.80 7.15
CA SER A 31 4.07 -17.41 5.86
C SER A 31 3.97 -18.55 4.84
N THR A 32 3.87 -18.18 3.57
CA THR A 32 3.71 -19.13 2.48
C THR A 32 5.03 -19.88 2.24
N SER A 33 5.03 -21.18 2.53
CA SER A 33 6.17 -22.07 2.23
C SER A 33 6.33 -22.31 0.72
N ALA A 34 7.50 -22.79 0.29
CA ALA A 34 7.76 -23.14 -1.12
C ALA A 34 6.73 -24.14 -1.70
N ARG A 35 6.33 -25.17 -0.93
CA ARG A 35 5.30 -26.14 -1.35
C ARG A 35 3.90 -25.56 -1.46
N SER A 36 3.62 -24.48 -0.72
CA SER A 36 2.36 -23.77 -0.82
C SER A 36 2.37 -22.88 -2.05
N LEU A 37 3.49 -22.19 -2.31
CA LEU A 37 3.68 -21.34 -3.49
C LEU A 37 3.44 -22.09 -4.81
N GLU A 38 3.99 -23.28 -4.98
CA GLU A 38 3.78 -24.14 -6.17
C GLU A 38 2.31 -24.50 -6.43
N ARG A 39 1.44 -24.37 -5.42
CA ARG A 39 0.01 -24.71 -5.50
C ARG A 39 -0.89 -23.47 -5.46
N ILE A 40 -0.31 -22.28 -5.38
CA ILE A 40 -1.07 -21.03 -5.43
C ILE A 40 -1.67 -20.92 -6.84
N HIS A 41 -2.98 -20.73 -6.87
CA HIS A 41 -3.71 -20.35 -8.06
C HIS A 41 -4.28 -18.97 -7.83
N ILE A 42 -3.96 -18.05 -8.74
CA ILE A 42 -4.45 -16.67 -8.72
C ILE A 42 -5.41 -16.53 -9.89
N ASP A 43 -6.64 -16.16 -9.59
CA ASP A 43 -7.63 -15.82 -10.61
C ASP A 43 -7.35 -14.39 -11.13
N PRO A 44 -6.96 -14.22 -12.41
CA PRO A 44 -6.69 -12.90 -12.97
C PRO A 44 -7.88 -11.95 -12.85
N ASP A 45 -9.11 -12.46 -12.95
CA ASP A 45 -10.33 -11.62 -12.87
C ASP A 45 -10.54 -11.01 -11.47
N SER A 46 -9.85 -11.54 -10.46
CA SER A 46 -9.86 -11.00 -9.08
C SER A 46 -8.84 -9.88 -8.86
N MET A 47 -7.97 -9.60 -9.84
CA MET A 47 -6.96 -8.54 -9.73
C MET A 47 -7.60 -7.14 -9.81
N PRO A 48 -7.15 -6.19 -8.97
CA PRO A 48 -7.73 -4.85 -8.91
C PRO A 48 -7.32 -3.95 -10.08
N LEU A 49 -6.20 -4.28 -10.74
CA LEU A 49 -5.63 -3.52 -11.85
C LEU A 49 -5.92 -4.23 -13.18
N PRO A 50 -6.44 -3.54 -14.20
CA PRO A 50 -6.74 -4.14 -15.51
C PRO A 50 -5.54 -4.79 -16.19
N GLU A 51 -4.35 -4.20 -16.02
CA GLU A 51 -3.09 -4.73 -16.54
C GLU A 51 -2.80 -6.14 -15.99
N LEU A 52 -2.97 -6.32 -14.68
CA LEU A 52 -2.77 -7.61 -14.01
C LEU A 52 -3.90 -8.59 -14.33
N ALA A 53 -5.14 -8.12 -14.49
CA ALA A 53 -6.27 -8.97 -14.87
C ALA A 53 -6.14 -9.52 -16.30
N ALA A 54 -5.44 -8.81 -17.18
CA ALA A 54 -5.13 -9.28 -18.53
C ALA A 54 -3.96 -10.27 -18.59
N HIS A 55 -3.17 -10.37 -17.51
CA HIS A 55 -2.00 -11.25 -17.43
C HIS A 55 -2.38 -12.62 -16.87
N ARG A 56 -1.87 -13.69 -17.48
CA ARG A 56 -2.07 -15.05 -16.97
C ARG A 56 -1.01 -15.34 -15.91
N PHE A 57 -1.42 -15.93 -14.78
CA PHE A 57 -0.51 -16.42 -13.77
C PHE A 57 -0.15 -17.90 -14.01
N ASP A 58 1.13 -18.19 -14.19
CA ASP A 58 1.74 -19.50 -14.39
C ASP A 58 3.09 -19.62 -13.65
N PRO A 59 3.12 -20.11 -12.40
CA PRO A 59 4.35 -20.14 -11.61
C PRO A 59 5.36 -21.21 -12.05
N ALA A 60 5.10 -21.95 -13.14
CA ALA A 60 5.86 -23.15 -13.53
C ALA A 60 7.11 -22.87 -14.38
N ASP A 61 7.15 -21.78 -15.14
CA ASP A 61 8.30 -21.35 -15.94
C ASP A 61 9.18 -20.31 -15.22
N GLY A 62 8.63 -19.67 -14.19
CA GLY A 62 9.32 -18.71 -13.34
C GLY A 62 8.52 -17.42 -13.30
N LEU A 63 8.56 -16.69 -12.18
CA LEU A 63 7.70 -15.51 -12.04
C LEU A 63 8.26 -14.35 -12.84
N ASP A 64 7.46 -13.84 -13.77
CA ASP A 64 7.72 -12.56 -14.41
C ASP A 64 7.31 -11.37 -13.51
N ILE A 65 7.48 -10.16 -14.03
CA ILE A 65 7.23 -8.94 -13.27
C ILE A 65 5.76 -8.77 -12.87
N ASP A 66 4.82 -9.15 -13.73
CA ASP A 66 3.39 -9.01 -13.49
C ASP A 66 2.89 -10.14 -12.58
N GLU A 67 3.42 -11.34 -12.72
CA GLU A 67 3.12 -12.46 -11.81
C GLU A 67 3.63 -12.21 -10.39
N VAL A 68 4.81 -11.61 -10.24
CA VAL A 68 5.30 -11.15 -8.94
C VAL A 68 4.35 -10.09 -8.36
N ALA A 69 3.85 -9.17 -9.17
CA ALA A 69 2.87 -8.17 -8.72
C ALA A 69 1.50 -8.81 -8.36
N MET A 70 1.01 -9.76 -9.15
CA MET A 70 -0.22 -10.52 -8.87
C MET A 70 -0.09 -11.29 -7.55
N LEU A 71 1.03 -11.98 -7.34
CA LEU A 71 1.31 -12.70 -6.10
C LEU A 71 1.40 -11.76 -4.91
N ALA A 72 2.00 -10.58 -5.07
CA ALA A 72 2.03 -9.56 -4.04
C ALA A 72 0.61 -9.12 -3.66
N VAL A 73 -0.25 -8.78 -4.63
CA VAL A 73 -1.63 -8.36 -4.35
C VAL A 73 -2.44 -9.48 -3.66
N ALA A 74 -2.25 -10.72 -4.10
CA ALA A 74 -2.99 -11.86 -3.56
C ALA A 74 -2.54 -12.23 -2.14
N ASN A 75 -1.23 -12.21 -1.86
CA ASN A 75 -0.65 -12.83 -0.67
C ASN A 75 0.03 -11.86 0.33
N ASN A 76 0.08 -10.55 0.03
CA ASN A 76 0.68 -9.57 0.93
C ASN A 76 -0.09 -9.47 2.28
N PRO A 77 0.61 -9.51 3.43
CA PRO A 77 -0.04 -9.48 4.75
C PRO A 77 -0.68 -8.13 5.10
N ASP A 78 -0.13 -7.01 4.63
CA ASP A 78 -0.68 -5.69 4.91
C ASP A 78 -2.01 -5.47 4.15
N LEU A 79 -2.11 -5.97 2.91
CA LEU A 79 -3.36 -5.95 2.15
C LEU A 79 -4.46 -6.80 2.79
N LYS A 80 -4.09 -7.89 3.49
CA LYS A 80 -5.06 -8.65 4.28
C LYS A 80 -5.67 -7.79 5.40
N LEU A 81 -4.85 -7.04 6.13
CA LEU A 81 -5.33 -6.12 7.16
C LEU A 81 -6.19 -5.00 6.58
N ALA A 82 -5.80 -4.44 5.44
CA ALA A 82 -6.57 -3.41 4.75
C ALA A 82 -7.95 -3.90 4.29
N ARG A 83 -8.05 -5.17 3.84
CA ARG A 83 -9.33 -5.83 3.51
C ARG A 83 -10.20 -6.03 4.75
N ASP A 84 -9.60 -6.36 5.90
CA ASP A 84 -10.31 -6.46 7.18
C ASP A 84 -10.84 -5.09 7.63
N ASP A 85 -10.05 -4.02 7.49
CA ASP A 85 -10.47 -2.64 7.77
C ASP A 85 -11.65 -2.19 6.90
N LEU A 86 -11.66 -2.59 5.62
CA LEU A 86 -12.80 -2.37 4.73
C LEU A 86 -14.05 -3.14 5.22
N GLY A 87 -13.87 -4.37 5.70
CA GLY A 87 -14.93 -5.14 6.36
C GLY A 87 -15.52 -4.41 7.59
N ILE A 88 -14.65 -3.83 8.43
CA ILE A 88 -15.07 -3.01 9.58
C ILE A 88 -15.83 -1.76 9.12
N ALA A 89 -15.33 -1.04 8.12
CA ALA A 89 -15.99 0.15 7.59
C ALA A 89 -17.40 -0.17 7.06
N ARG A 90 -17.54 -1.29 6.33
CA ARG A 90 -18.84 -1.77 5.83
C ARG A 90 -19.79 -2.11 6.97
N ALA A 91 -19.31 -2.76 8.03
CA ALA A 91 -20.10 -3.06 9.23
C ALA A 91 -20.53 -1.78 9.99
N GLN A 92 -19.65 -0.77 10.07
CA GLN A 92 -19.97 0.54 10.66
C GLN A 92 -21.03 1.29 9.84
N ALA A 93 -20.95 1.25 8.51
CA ALA A 93 -21.97 1.82 7.63
C ALA A 93 -23.33 1.11 7.78
N TYR A 94 -23.32 -0.22 7.86
CA TYR A 94 -24.52 -0.99 8.20
C TYR A 94 -25.11 -0.55 9.55
N SER A 95 -24.27 -0.42 10.59
CA SER A 95 -24.69 0.03 11.91
C SER A 95 -25.26 1.46 11.92
N ALA A 96 -24.64 2.39 11.18
CA ALA A 96 -25.12 3.78 11.06
C ALA A 96 -26.47 3.86 10.33
N GLY A 97 -26.79 2.85 9.51
CA GLY A 97 -28.05 2.70 8.81
C GLY A 97 -29.20 2.15 9.67
N LEU A 98 -28.94 1.61 10.86
CA LEU A 98 -29.98 1.06 11.74
C LEU A 98 -30.89 2.16 12.31
N LEU A 99 -32.13 1.79 12.63
CA LEU A 99 -33.05 2.67 13.35
C LEU A 99 -32.68 2.66 14.84
N PRO A 100 -32.93 3.76 15.57
CA PRO A 100 -32.72 3.78 17.01
C PRO A 100 -33.67 2.78 17.70
N ASP A 101 -33.14 2.06 18.69
CA ASP A 101 -33.95 1.15 19.49
C ASP A 101 -34.96 1.92 20.35
N PRO A 102 -36.20 1.40 20.50
CA PRO A 102 -37.14 1.97 21.45
C PRO A 102 -36.68 1.67 22.88
N GLN A 103 -36.89 2.62 23.79
CA GLN A 103 -36.55 2.49 25.20
C GLN A 103 -37.79 2.11 26.01
N LEU A 104 -37.72 0.98 26.71
CA LEU A 104 -38.74 0.54 27.66
C LEU A 104 -38.33 0.96 29.07
N SER A 105 -39.13 1.81 29.72
CA SER A 105 -38.98 2.17 31.14
C SER A 105 -40.03 1.45 31.98
N VAL A 106 -39.58 0.85 33.08
CA VAL A 106 -40.47 0.17 34.04
C VAL A 106 -40.04 0.59 35.44
N SER A 107 -40.94 1.17 36.22
CA SER A 107 -40.71 1.48 37.63
C SER A 107 -41.88 1.04 38.51
N SER A 108 -41.59 0.84 39.79
CA SER A 108 -42.57 0.45 40.80
C SER A 108 -42.16 1.02 42.14
N ASP A 109 -43.06 1.78 42.76
CA ASP A 109 -42.82 2.46 44.02
C ASP A 109 -43.67 1.86 45.14
N TYR A 110 -43.07 1.73 46.33
CA TYR A 110 -43.68 1.14 47.53
C TYR A 110 -43.72 2.19 48.64
N PRO A 111 -44.78 3.03 48.68
CA PRO A 111 -44.87 4.09 49.70
C PRO A 111 -45.08 3.49 51.10
N GLY A 112 -44.44 4.09 52.11
CA GLY A 112 -44.51 3.64 53.52
C GLY A 112 -45.60 4.31 54.36
N ALA A 113 -46.35 5.27 53.80
CA ALA A 113 -47.39 6.00 54.52
C ALA A 113 -48.72 5.22 54.53
N ALA A 114 -49.41 5.21 55.68
CA ALA A 114 -50.74 4.60 55.79
C ALA A 114 -51.75 5.27 54.82
N GLY A 115 -52.57 4.47 54.15
CA GLY A 115 -53.55 4.95 53.17
C GLY A 115 -53.03 5.11 51.74
N THR A 116 -51.75 4.80 51.49
CA THR A 116 -51.18 4.81 50.13
C THR A 116 -51.12 3.41 49.52
N THR A 117 -51.16 3.33 48.20
CA THR A 117 -51.05 2.07 47.45
C THR A 117 -49.80 2.04 46.58
N ARG A 118 -49.38 0.85 46.17
CA ARG A 118 -48.26 0.66 45.22
C ARG A 118 -48.48 1.45 43.94
N ALA A 119 -47.50 2.26 43.55
CA ALA A 119 -47.48 2.96 42.27
C ALA A 119 -46.61 2.21 41.26
N PHE A 120 -46.88 2.37 39.97
CA PHE A 120 -46.04 1.83 38.90
C PHE A 120 -46.09 2.73 37.67
N ASN A 121 -45.04 2.64 36.84
CA ASN A 121 -44.95 3.32 35.56
C ASN A 121 -44.38 2.35 34.51
N TYR A 122 -45.05 2.29 33.36
CA TYR A 122 -44.53 1.64 32.15
C TYR A 122 -44.49 2.68 31.03
N GLY A 123 -43.32 2.90 30.44
CA GLY A 123 -43.12 3.82 29.33
C GLY A 123 -42.41 3.15 28.15
N LEU A 124 -42.81 3.48 26.94
CA LEU A 124 -42.09 3.13 25.71
C LEU A 124 -41.83 4.41 24.92
N SER A 125 -40.57 4.74 24.64
CA SER A 125 -40.20 5.95 23.89
C SER A 125 -39.20 5.66 22.77
N ILE A 126 -39.13 6.58 21.80
CA ILE A 126 -38.13 6.55 20.74
C ILE A 126 -37.47 7.92 20.61
N ASP A 127 -36.20 7.95 20.22
CA ASP A 127 -35.48 9.18 19.90
C ASP A 127 -35.78 9.60 18.45
N VAL A 128 -36.55 10.67 18.28
CA VAL A 128 -36.91 11.20 16.96
C VAL A 128 -35.72 11.92 16.33
N MET A 129 -34.85 12.52 17.13
CA MET A 129 -33.66 13.21 16.63
C MET A 129 -32.69 12.22 15.98
N ALA A 130 -32.51 11.03 16.56
CA ALA A 130 -31.73 9.96 15.93
C ALA A 130 -32.26 9.56 14.54
N ILE A 131 -33.59 9.60 14.32
CA ILE A 131 -34.20 9.35 13.01
C ILE A 131 -33.91 10.50 12.04
N VAL A 132 -33.99 11.75 12.49
CA VAL A 132 -33.69 12.95 11.68
C VAL A 132 -32.23 12.97 11.23
N LEU A 133 -31.30 12.58 12.12
CA LEU A 133 -29.87 12.55 11.84
C LEU A 133 -29.45 11.33 11.01
N ARG A 134 -30.27 10.28 10.96
CA ARG A 134 -29.95 8.98 10.32
C ARG A 134 -29.46 9.13 8.89
N SER A 135 -30.08 9.98 8.07
CA SER A 135 -29.67 10.13 6.67
C SER A 135 -28.26 10.70 6.54
N ALA A 136 -27.91 11.72 7.33
CA ALA A 136 -26.57 12.31 7.32
C ALA A 136 -25.53 11.35 7.89
N ASN A 137 -25.85 10.65 8.98
CA ASN A 137 -24.97 9.64 9.56
C ASN A 137 -24.71 8.47 8.59
N LYS A 138 -25.76 7.99 7.91
CA LYS A 138 -25.63 6.94 6.89
C LYS A 138 -24.77 7.42 5.71
N GLN A 139 -25.05 8.59 5.14
CA GLN A 139 -24.26 9.13 4.02
C GLN A 139 -22.80 9.34 4.41
N SER A 140 -22.53 9.80 5.64
CA SER A 140 -21.16 9.92 6.16
C SER A 140 -20.46 8.56 6.22
N ALA A 141 -21.16 7.53 6.69
CA ALA A 141 -20.60 6.19 6.80
C ALA A 141 -20.39 5.53 5.43
N ASP A 142 -21.34 5.69 4.50
CA ASP A 142 -21.23 5.21 3.12
C ASP A 142 -20.03 5.87 2.40
N ALA A 143 -19.84 7.19 2.56
CA ALA A 143 -18.67 7.89 2.03
C ALA A 143 -17.36 7.46 2.73
N THR A 144 -17.43 7.07 4.01
CA THR A 144 -16.27 6.49 4.72
C THR A 144 -15.92 5.11 4.16
N VAL A 145 -16.89 4.28 3.80
CA VAL A 145 -16.64 3.00 3.09
C VAL A 145 -15.96 3.26 1.77
N ALA A 146 -16.47 4.20 0.95
CA ALA A 146 -15.84 4.55 -0.32
C ALA A 146 -14.39 5.03 -0.14
N LYS A 147 -14.13 5.87 0.87
CA LYS A 147 -12.77 6.28 1.23
C LYS A 147 -11.88 5.08 1.57
N THR A 148 -12.34 4.16 2.40
CA THR A 148 -11.55 2.99 2.83
C THR A 148 -11.30 2.03 1.66
N ASP A 149 -12.29 1.82 0.80
CA ASP A 149 -12.20 0.99 -0.40
C ASP A 149 -11.16 1.56 -1.40
N LEU A 150 -11.21 2.86 -1.64
CA LEU A 150 -10.21 3.56 -2.47
C LEU A 150 -8.83 3.60 -1.81
N GLY A 151 -8.78 3.63 -0.47
CA GLY A 151 -7.55 3.49 0.29
C GLY A 151 -6.91 2.11 0.13
N LEU A 152 -7.72 1.04 0.15
CA LEU A 152 -7.27 -0.31 -0.17
C LEU A 152 -6.75 -0.38 -1.61
N LEU A 153 -7.51 0.13 -2.59
CA LEU A 153 -7.07 0.16 -3.98
C LEU A 153 -5.75 0.91 -4.16
N TRP A 154 -5.57 2.04 -3.46
CA TRP A 154 -4.30 2.76 -3.45
C TRP A 154 -3.16 1.91 -2.89
N GLN A 155 -3.38 1.20 -1.79
CA GLN A 155 -2.37 0.31 -1.22
C GLN A 155 -2.03 -0.84 -2.17
N GLU A 156 -3.03 -1.43 -2.83
CA GLU A 156 -2.81 -2.47 -3.85
C GLU A 156 -1.91 -1.95 -4.97
N TRP A 157 -2.15 -0.73 -5.47
CA TRP A 157 -1.29 -0.09 -6.46
C TRP A 157 0.14 0.16 -5.97
N GLN A 158 0.30 0.61 -4.72
CA GLN A 158 1.63 0.82 -4.14
C GLN A 158 2.40 -0.50 -3.99
N ILE A 159 1.71 -1.58 -3.58
CA ILE A 159 2.29 -2.91 -3.46
C ILE A 159 2.72 -3.44 -4.83
N VAL A 160 1.91 -3.22 -5.88
CA VAL A 160 2.30 -3.56 -7.25
C VAL A 160 3.56 -2.80 -7.67
N ALA A 161 3.61 -1.49 -7.47
CA ALA A 161 4.79 -0.70 -7.81
C ALA A 161 6.04 -1.17 -7.05
N GLN A 162 5.90 -1.47 -5.75
CA GLN A 162 7.00 -1.97 -4.91
C GLN A 162 7.46 -3.37 -5.37
N ALA A 163 6.53 -4.25 -5.74
CA ALA A 163 6.81 -5.58 -6.26
C ALA A 163 7.61 -5.49 -7.56
N ARG A 164 7.18 -4.64 -8.49
CA ARG A 164 7.88 -4.36 -9.75
C ARG A 164 9.29 -3.80 -9.51
N GLN A 165 9.46 -2.86 -8.57
CA GLN A 165 10.78 -2.32 -8.20
C GLN A 165 11.71 -3.40 -7.62
N LEU A 166 11.24 -4.21 -6.67
CA LEU A 166 12.04 -5.29 -6.07
C LEU A 166 12.40 -6.37 -7.10
N PHE A 167 11.48 -6.69 -8.02
CA PHE A 167 11.73 -7.58 -9.16
C PHE A 167 12.88 -7.05 -10.03
N ILE A 168 12.78 -5.80 -10.49
CA ILE A 168 13.80 -5.15 -11.33
C ILE A 168 15.15 -5.21 -10.62
N LYS A 169 15.20 -4.71 -9.37
CA LYS A 169 16.41 -4.68 -8.57
C LYS A 169 17.02 -6.07 -8.39
N ARG A 170 16.21 -7.09 -8.09
CA ARG A 170 16.70 -8.47 -7.92
C ARG A 170 17.30 -9.02 -9.21
N CYS A 171 16.64 -8.81 -10.35
CA CYS A 171 17.12 -9.22 -11.66
C CYS A 171 18.44 -8.51 -12.05
N PHE A 172 18.56 -7.21 -11.79
CA PHE A 172 19.81 -6.48 -12.04
C PHE A 172 20.94 -6.93 -11.11
N GLN A 173 20.65 -7.15 -9.82
CA GLN A 173 21.63 -7.68 -8.87
C GLN A 173 22.16 -9.06 -9.28
N GLN A 174 21.30 -9.94 -9.83
CA GLN A 174 21.74 -11.23 -10.37
C GLN A 174 22.72 -11.07 -11.55
N ARG A 175 22.57 -10.01 -12.36
CA ARG A 175 23.46 -9.70 -13.49
C ARG A 175 24.74 -8.97 -13.07
N THR A 176 24.69 -8.08 -12.07
CA THR A 176 25.82 -7.22 -11.66
C THR A 176 26.74 -7.86 -10.63
N LEU A 177 26.23 -8.72 -9.73
CA LEU A 177 27.04 -9.42 -8.73
C LEU A 177 28.22 -10.21 -9.33
N PRO A 178 28.03 -10.99 -10.42
CA PRO A 178 29.14 -11.68 -11.07
C PRO A 178 30.21 -10.73 -11.64
N LEU A 179 29.81 -9.54 -12.11
CA LEU A 179 30.76 -8.53 -12.63
C LEU A 179 31.60 -7.93 -11.51
N LEU A 180 30.97 -7.58 -10.38
CA LEU A 180 31.67 -7.12 -9.17
C LEU A 180 32.60 -8.20 -8.60
N GLN A 181 32.17 -9.47 -8.66
CA GLN A 181 33.02 -10.60 -8.28
C GLN A 181 34.27 -10.69 -9.17
N GLN A 182 34.11 -10.58 -10.49
CA GLN A 182 35.22 -10.57 -11.43
C GLN A 182 36.18 -9.40 -11.16
N GLN A 183 35.65 -8.21 -10.88
CA GLN A 183 36.45 -7.04 -10.54
C GLN A 183 37.28 -7.25 -9.26
N ARG A 184 36.66 -7.81 -8.21
CA ARG A 184 37.35 -8.20 -6.98
C ARG A 184 38.46 -9.21 -7.24
N ASP A 185 38.17 -10.25 -8.02
CA ASP A 185 39.12 -11.35 -8.29
C ASP A 185 40.30 -10.89 -9.16
N LEU A 186 40.06 -9.97 -10.10
CA LEU A 186 41.09 -9.31 -10.89
C LEU A 186 42.00 -8.43 -10.00
N ALA A 187 41.40 -7.61 -9.13
CA ALA A 187 42.15 -6.75 -8.21
C ALA A 187 42.97 -7.59 -7.20
N ARG A 188 42.42 -8.71 -6.71
CA ARG A 188 43.14 -9.67 -5.88
C ARG A 188 44.36 -10.23 -6.61
N THR A 189 44.16 -10.70 -7.84
CA THR A 189 45.24 -11.27 -8.66
C THR A 189 46.37 -10.27 -8.86
N ARG A 190 46.05 -9.01 -9.16
CA ARG A 190 47.05 -7.94 -9.28
C ARG A 190 47.83 -7.75 -7.99
N TYR A 191 47.14 -7.62 -6.85
CA TYR A 191 47.77 -7.43 -5.55
C TYR A 191 48.70 -8.60 -5.19
N GLU A 192 48.25 -9.85 -5.31
CA GLU A 192 49.04 -11.04 -4.97
C GLU A 192 50.32 -11.16 -5.82
N ARG A 193 50.20 -10.89 -7.13
CA ARG A 193 51.37 -10.90 -8.05
C ARG A 193 52.36 -9.79 -7.72
N MET A 194 51.86 -8.59 -7.39
CA MET A 194 52.71 -7.46 -6.98
C MET A 194 53.36 -7.70 -5.62
N ALA A 195 52.67 -8.36 -4.69
CA ALA A 195 53.22 -8.74 -3.39
C ALA A 195 54.38 -9.74 -3.54
N ALA A 196 54.24 -10.73 -4.43
CA ALA A 196 55.32 -11.65 -4.77
C ALA A 196 56.51 -10.91 -5.40
N ALA A 197 56.27 -10.06 -6.41
CA ALA A 197 57.33 -9.27 -7.04
C ALA A 197 58.04 -8.33 -6.05
N ARG A 198 57.31 -7.78 -5.07
CA ARG A 198 57.87 -6.97 -3.99
C ARG A 198 58.78 -7.78 -3.07
N ALA A 199 58.38 -9.01 -2.72
CA ALA A 199 59.18 -9.93 -1.91
C ALA A 199 60.50 -10.29 -2.61
N ASP A 200 60.48 -10.38 -3.93
CA ASP A 200 61.67 -10.60 -4.78
C ASP A 200 62.50 -9.33 -5.00
N GLY A 201 62.10 -8.18 -4.44
CA GLY A 201 62.82 -6.90 -4.57
C GLY A 201 62.58 -6.15 -5.90
N ASN A 202 61.65 -6.62 -6.73
CA ASN A 202 61.38 -6.07 -8.07
C ASN A 202 60.33 -4.94 -8.10
N LEU A 203 59.80 -4.55 -6.93
CA LEU A 203 58.71 -3.57 -6.82
C LEU A 203 58.92 -2.66 -5.60
N THR A 204 58.32 -1.46 -5.59
CA THR A 204 58.33 -0.52 -4.46
C THR A 204 57.11 -0.72 -3.54
N ASP A 205 57.20 -0.28 -2.28
CA ASP A 205 56.07 -0.39 -1.33
C ASP A 205 54.88 0.49 -1.71
N ASP A 206 55.12 1.63 -2.36
CA ASP A 206 54.05 2.57 -2.79
C ASP A 206 53.14 1.95 -3.86
N THR A 207 53.74 1.29 -4.85
CA THR A 207 52.99 0.59 -5.90
C THR A 207 52.20 -0.60 -5.36
N LEU A 208 52.78 -1.36 -4.41
CA LEU A 208 52.06 -2.43 -3.72
C LEU A 208 50.88 -1.90 -2.89
N THR A 209 51.07 -0.77 -2.20
CA THR A 209 50.03 -0.14 -1.38
C THR A 209 48.84 0.28 -2.25
N THR A 210 49.09 0.84 -3.43
CA THR A 210 48.03 1.22 -4.38
C THR A 210 47.21 -0.01 -4.81
N ALA A 211 47.86 -1.13 -5.11
CA ALA A 211 47.17 -2.38 -5.47
C ALA A 211 46.36 -2.97 -4.31
N LEU A 212 46.88 -2.88 -3.08
CA LEU A 212 46.16 -3.29 -1.87
C LEU A 212 44.90 -2.46 -1.64
N LEU A 213 44.96 -1.14 -1.84
CA LEU A 213 43.80 -0.25 -1.72
C LEU A 213 42.73 -0.63 -2.75
N ALA A 214 43.10 -0.77 -4.03
CA ALA A 214 42.17 -1.17 -5.09
C ALA A 214 41.51 -2.53 -4.82
N TYR A 215 42.26 -3.52 -4.30
CA TYR A 215 41.68 -4.81 -3.89
C TYR A 215 40.71 -4.67 -2.71
N ASN A 216 41.06 -3.88 -1.69
CA ASN A 216 40.17 -3.66 -0.56
C ASN A 216 38.88 -2.94 -0.97
N ASP A 217 38.95 -1.97 -1.87
CA ASP A 217 37.79 -1.25 -2.40
C ASP A 217 36.89 -2.18 -3.21
N ALA A 218 37.44 -2.96 -4.14
CA ALA A 218 36.67 -3.92 -4.93
C ALA A 218 36.03 -5.02 -4.05
N ARG A 219 36.75 -5.48 -3.02
CA ARG A 219 36.21 -6.43 -2.02
C ARG A 219 35.06 -5.83 -1.23
N LYS A 220 35.19 -4.57 -0.80
CA LYS A 220 34.11 -3.85 -0.10
C LYS A 220 32.88 -3.71 -0.99
N GLN A 221 33.05 -3.23 -2.22
CA GLN A 221 31.96 -3.08 -3.19
C GLN A 221 31.20 -4.40 -3.43
N TYR A 222 31.92 -5.50 -3.64
CA TYR A 222 31.31 -6.82 -3.79
C TYR A 222 30.54 -7.25 -2.53
N THR A 223 31.13 -7.10 -1.34
CA THR A 223 30.49 -7.51 -0.07
C THR A 223 29.24 -6.68 0.23
N ASP A 224 29.27 -5.38 -0.05
CA ASP A 224 28.12 -4.49 0.13
C ASP A 224 27.00 -4.81 -0.88
N ALA A 225 27.35 -5.14 -2.13
CA ALA A 225 26.39 -5.60 -3.14
C ALA A 225 25.77 -6.96 -2.76
N GLU A 226 26.55 -7.90 -2.23
CA GLU A 226 26.06 -9.20 -1.75
C GLU A 226 25.06 -9.03 -0.59
N ARG A 227 25.39 -8.18 0.38
CA ARG A 227 24.46 -7.83 1.47
C ARG A 227 23.17 -7.21 0.94
N THR A 228 23.29 -6.28 -0.01
CA THR A 228 22.13 -5.60 -0.61
C THR A 228 21.25 -6.59 -1.37
N ALA A 229 21.82 -7.56 -2.07
CA ALA A 229 21.07 -8.59 -2.77
C ALA A 229 20.34 -9.56 -1.81
N ALA A 230 20.97 -9.90 -0.68
CA ALA A 230 20.30 -10.66 0.37
C ALA A 230 19.14 -9.87 1.01
N GLN A 231 19.32 -8.56 1.22
CA GLN A 231 18.24 -7.68 1.70
C GLN A 231 17.08 -7.62 0.70
N THR A 232 17.35 -7.37 -0.59
CA THR A 232 16.31 -7.36 -1.63
C THR A 232 15.55 -8.68 -1.69
N HIS A 233 16.22 -9.82 -1.53
CA HIS A 233 15.58 -11.14 -1.48
C HIS A 233 14.60 -11.26 -0.30
N HIS A 234 15.02 -10.87 0.90
CA HIS A 234 14.14 -10.90 2.07
C HIS A 234 13.00 -9.89 1.98
N ASP A 235 13.25 -8.68 1.45
CA ASP A 235 12.22 -7.66 1.23
C ASP A 235 11.17 -8.16 0.23
N LEU A 236 11.60 -8.82 -0.85
CA LEU A 236 10.70 -9.42 -1.84
C LEU A 236 9.86 -10.54 -1.21
N ASN A 237 10.48 -11.47 -0.48
CA ASN A 237 9.73 -12.53 0.19
C ASN A 237 8.72 -11.97 1.21
N ALA A 238 9.10 -10.96 1.98
CA ALA A 238 8.20 -10.31 2.94
C ALA A 238 7.02 -9.64 2.22
N LEU A 239 7.26 -8.91 1.13
CA LEU A 239 6.22 -8.27 0.33
C LEU A 239 5.24 -9.30 -0.24
N LEU A 240 5.77 -10.45 -0.69
CA LEU A 240 5.00 -11.55 -1.26
C LEU A 240 4.35 -12.46 -0.20
N GLY A 241 4.54 -12.20 1.10
CA GLY A 241 4.03 -13.04 2.19
C GLY A 241 4.63 -14.45 2.22
N LEU A 242 5.84 -14.62 1.71
CA LEU A 242 6.58 -15.90 1.64
C LEU A 242 7.48 -16.09 2.85
N ALA A 243 7.81 -17.35 3.15
CA ALA A 243 8.79 -17.66 4.18
C ALA A 243 10.21 -17.15 3.78
N PRO A 244 11.08 -16.77 4.73
CA PRO A 244 12.36 -16.11 4.44
C PRO A 244 13.34 -16.93 3.59
N ASP A 245 13.24 -18.25 3.61
CA ASP A 245 14.12 -19.19 2.91
C ASP A 245 13.65 -19.52 1.49
N VAL A 246 12.42 -19.16 1.12
CA VAL A 246 11.85 -19.43 -0.22
C VAL A 246 12.69 -18.78 -1.31
N GLN A 247 13.08 -19.56 -2.31
CA GLN A 247 13.79 -19.09 -3.49
C GLN A 247 12.82 -18.96 -4.64
N VAL A 248 12.48 -17.72 -5.00
CA VAL A 248 11.65 -17.43 -6.16
C VAL A 248 12.53 -17.41 -7.41
N GLN A 249 12.18 -18.22 -8.41
CA GLN A 249 12.78 -18.12 -9.73
C GLN A 249 12.13 -16.96 -10.47
N LEU A 250 12.94 -15.97 -10.84
CA LEU A 250 12.48 -14.76 -11.55
C LEU A 250 12.88 -14.86 -13.01
N GLN A 251 11.96 -14.53 -13.91
CA GLN A 251 12.19 -14.53 -15.34
C GLN A 251 11.98 -13.13 -15.90
N MET A 252 13.03 -12.57 -16.50
CA MET A 252 12.95 -11.29 -17.21
C MET A 252 13.06 -11.58 -18.71
N ASP A 253 11.91 -11.69 -19.37
CA ASP A 253 11.81 -12.15 -20.75
C ASP A 253 12.35 -11.17 -21.78
N HIS A 254 12.25 -9.87 -21.53
CA HIS A 254 12.62 -8.82 -22.48
C HIS A 254 13.54 -7.79 -21.82
N ASP A 255 14.44 -7.21 -22.64
CA ASP A 255 15.17 -6.02 -22.22
C ASP A 255 14.18 -4.86 -22.04
N LEU A 256 14.38 -4.13 -20.95
CA LEU A 256 13.52 -3.05 -20.51
C LEU A 256 13.46 -1.92 -21.53
N ASP A 257 12.28 -1.36 -21.77
CA ASP A 257 12.18 -0.09 -22.48
C ASP A 257 12.84 1.01 -21.65
N THR A 258 13.98 1.50 -22.13
CA THR A 258 14.76 2.58 -21.52
C THR A 258 14.46 3.94 -22.12
N GLU A 259 13.55 4.03 -23.10
CA GLU A 259 13.19 5.32 -23.69
C GLU A 259 12.31 6.16 -22.73
N PRO A 260 12.65 7.44 -22.53
CA PRO A 260 11.79 8.35 -21.79
C PRO A 260 10.41 8.45 -22.43
N LEU A 261 9.39 8.59 -21.58
CA LEU A 261 8.04 8.89 -22.03
C LEU A 261 7.99 10.24 -22.75
N SER A 262 7.19 10.31 -23.81
CA SER A 262 6.94 11.57 -24.51
C SER A 262 6.18 12.55 -23.60
N ASP A 263 6.53 13.84 -23.71
CA ASP A 263 5.87 14.92 -22.96
C ASP A 263 4.35 14.93 -23.17
N THR A 264 3.89 14.66 -24.40
CA THR A 264 2.47 14.59 -24.74
C THR A 264 1.73 13.51 -23.96
N THR A 265 2.36 12.35 -23.76
CA THR A 265 1.78 11.23 -22.99
C THR A 265 1.71 11.60 -21.50
N LEU A 266 2.79 12.17 -20.96
CA LEU A 266 2.83 12.60 -19.56
C LEU A 266 1.82 13.70 -19.26
N ASP A 267 1.69 14.70 -20.14
CA ASP A 267 0.76 15.82 -19.97
C ASP A 267 -0.71 15.35 -20.06
N ALA A 268 -1.02 14.43 -20.98
CA ALA A 268 -2.35 13.83 -21.08
C ALA A 268 -2.70 13.01 -19.82
N ALA A 269 -1.75 12.27 -19.27
CA ALA A 269 -1.94 11.51 -18.03
C ALA A 269 -2.14 12.45 -16.82
N LEU A 270 -1.36 13.53 -16.73
CA LEU A 270 -1.45 14.53 -15.67
C LEU A 270 -2.77 15.31 -15.67
N ALA A 271 -3.36 15.58 -16.83
CA ALA A 271 -4.62 16.31 -16.93
C ALA A 271 -5.79 15.60 -16.21
N ASN A 272 -5.78 14.26 -16.20
CA ASN A 272 -6.82 13.43 -15.60
C ASN A 272 -6.42 12.81 -14.25
N LEU A 273 -5.26 13.19 -13.71
CA LEU A 273 -4.66 12.59 -12.52
C LEU A 273 -5.61 12.51 -11.32
N ALA A 274 -6.31 13.62 -11.03
CA ALA A 274 -7.21 13.74 -9.89
C ALA A 274 -8.45 12.83 -9.95
N HIS A 275 -8.82 12.37 -11.15
CA HIS A 275 -9.99 11.50 -11.37
C HIS A 275 -9.62 10.03 -11.51
N ARG A 276 -8.31 9.71 -11.59
CA ARG A 276 -7.82 8.34 -11.76
C ARG A 276 -7.13 7.80 -10.52
N ARG A 277 -6.35 8.64 -9.83
CA ARG A 277 -5.55 8.22 -8.67
C ARG A 277 -6.44 7.88 -7.46
N PRO A 278 -6.41 6.64 -6.95
CA PRO A 278 -7.24 6.21 -5.84
C PRO A 278 -7.04 7.03 -4.55
N ASP A 279 -5.81 7.47 -4.23
CA ASP A 279 -5.56 8.30 -3.04
C ASP A 279 -6.27 9.66 -3.09
N LEU A 280 -6.30 10.31 -4.25
CA LEU A 280 -6.98 11.58 -4.45
C LEU A 280 -8.50 11.42 -4.38
N ILE A 281 -9.04 10.36 -4.98
CA ILE A 281 -10.48 10.06 -4.91
C ILE A 281 -10.88 9.67 -3.49
N ALA A 282 -10.01 8.93 -2.76
CA ALA A 282 -10.23 8.61 -1.34
C ALA A 282 -10.29 9.88 -0.49
N LEU A 283 -9.44 10.87 -0.76
CA LEU A 283 -9.49 12.18 -0.08
C LEU A 283 -10.80 12.93 -0.39
N GLN A 284 -11.30 12.86 -1.62
CA GLN A 284 -12.61 13.42 -1.98
C GLN A 284 -13.76 12.71 -1.22
N ALA A 285 -13.75 11.37 -1.17
CA ALA A 285 -14.73 10.61 -0.39
C ALA A 285 -14.64 10.91 1.12
N GLY A 286 -13.43 11.09 1.64
CA GLY A 286 -13.22 11.51 3.02
C GLY A 286 -13.74 12.92 3.31
N TYR A 287 -13.59 13.84 2.37
CA TYR A 287 -14.18 15.17 2.46
C TYR A 287 -15.72 15.11 2.46
N GLU A 288 -16.33 14.30 1.59
CA GLU A 288 -17.78 14.11 1.56
C GLU A 288 -18.30 13.49 2.87
N ALA A 289 -17.60 12.48 3.41
CA ALA A 289 -17.93 11.91 4.70
C ALA A 289 -17.95 12.98 5.82
N GLN A 290 -17.00 13.91 5.76
CA GLN A 290 -16.87 15.01 6.70
C GLN A 290 -17.92 16.11 6.49
N GLU A 291 -18.35 16.35 5.26
CA GLU A 291 -19.45 17.28 4.96
C GLU A 291 -20.75 16.79 5.60
N GLN A 292 -21.02 15.49 5.54
CA GLN A 292 -22.19 14.90 6.18
C GLN A 292 -22.12 14.96 7.73
N LYS A 293 -20.94 14.79 8.33
CA LYS A 293 -20.74 15.00 9.78
C LYS A 293 -20.99 16.44 10.18
N TYR A 294 -20.48 17.39 9.39
CA TYR A 294 -20.72 18.81 9.62
C TYR A 294 -22.21 19.14 9.53
N ARG A 295 -22.93 18.59 8.54
CA ARG A 295 -24.38 18.71 8.42
C ARG A 295 -25.11 18.12 9.64
N ALA A 296 -24.73 16.93 10.08
CA ALA A 296 -25.32 16.29 11.28
C ALA A 296 -25.06 17.13 12.54
N ALA A 297 -23.88 17.73 12.69
CA ALA A 297 -23.55 18.62 13.80
C ALA A 297 -24.40 19.89 13.79
N ILE A 298 -24.66 20.48 12.63
CA ILE A 298 -25.58 21.61 12.47
C ILE A 298 -27.01 21.19 12.85
N LEU A 299 -27.49 20.05 12.36
CA LEU A 299 -28.85 19.57 12.72
C LEU A 299 -28.99 19.30 14.23
N SER A 300 -27.92 18.86 14.87
CA SER A 300 -27.87 18.62 16.32
C SER A 300 -27.88 19.92 17.16
N GLN A 301 -27.87 21.10 16.54
CA GLN A 301 -28.09 22.38 17.23
C GLN A 301 -29.57 22.60 17.60
N PHE A 302 -30.50 21.89 16.95
CA PHE A 302 -31.93 21.98 17.21
C PHE A 302 -32.33 21.10 18.41
N PRO A 303 -33.46 21.41 19.08
CA PRO A 303 -33.92 20.65 20.24
C PRO A 303 -34.06 19.14 19.99
N SER A 304 -33.49 18.31 20.85
CA SER A 304 -33.69 16.84 20.76
C SER A 304 -35.08 16.47 21.26
N LEU A 305 -35.78 15.67 20.46
CA LEU A 305 -37.17 15.27 20.70
C LEU A 305 -37.23 13.75 20.89
N SER A 306 -37.77 13.31 22.02
CA SER A 306 -38.21 11.92 22.21
C SER A 306 -39.70 11.89 22.48
N VAL A 307 -40.39 10.98 21.79
CA VAL A 307 -41.84 10.78 21.93
C VAL A 307 -42.07 9.36 22.41
N GLY A 308 -42.99 9.22 23.36
CA GLY A 308 -43.35 7.92 23.92
C GLY A 308 -44.78 7.86 24.41
N PHE A 309 -45.19 6.65 24.77
CA PHE A 309 -46.45 6.36 25.43
C PHE A 309 -46.16 5.89 26.85
N VAL A 310 -46.93 6.39 27.82
CA VAL A 310 -46.79 6.06 29.23
C VAL A 310 -48.10 5.59 29.81
N ARG A 311 -48.03 4.56 30.66
CA ARG A 311 -49.14 4.09 31.48
C ARG A 311 -48.68 3.98 32.92
N ALA A 312 -49.36 4.68 33.81
CA ALA A 312 -49.00 4.72 35.22
C ALA A 312 -50.20 4.46 36.12
N ARG A 313 -49.90 4.06 37.34
CA ARG A 313 -50.83 4.08 38.47
C ARG A 313 -50.17 4.84 39.60
N ASP A 314 -50.88 5.81 40.16
CA ASP A 314 -50.40 6.58 41.31
C ASP A 314 -50.66 5.88 42.66
N THR A 315 -50.19 6.50 43.74
CA THR A 315 -50.34 5.98 45.09
C THR A 315 -51.78 6.07 45.61
N SER A 316 -52.65 6.82 44.93
CA SER A 316 -54.09 6.97 45.20
C SER A 316 -54.96 5.98 44.41
N ASN A 317 -54.35 4.99 43.73
CA ASN A 317 -55.03 3.98 42.92
C ASN A 317 -55.73 4.53 41.66
N ILE A 318 -55.25 5.65 41.12
CA ILE A 318 -55.73 6.23 39.87
C ILE A 318 -54.82 5.76 38.73
N TYR A 319 -55.45 5.33 37.63
CA TYR A 319 -54.76 4.88 36.42
C TYR A 319 -54.72 6.02 35.40
N THR A 320 -53.55 6.27 34.84
CA THR A 320 -53.35 7.26 33.78
C THR A 320 -52.69 6.62 32.57
N SER A 321 -53.03 7.11 31.39
CA SER A 321 -52.42 6.71 30.13
C SER A 321 -52.33 7.94 29.24
N GLY A 322 -51.20 8.13 28.58
CA GLY A 322 -50.98 9.32 27.77
C GLY A 322 -49.67 9.27 26.99
N PHE A 323 -49.40 10.37 26.29
CA PHE A 323 -48.15 10.56 25.57
C PHE A 323 -47.15 11.30 26.46
N GLN A 324 -45.88 10.93 26.35
CA GLN A 324 -44.76 11.64 26.93
C GLN A 324 -43.94 12.25 25.81
N ILE A 325 -43.63 13.54 25.93
CA ILE A 325 -42.74 14.25 25.02
C ILE A 325 -41.60 14.80 25.85
N ASN A 326 -40.38 14.34 25.57
CA ASN A 326 -39.17 14.88 26.18
C ASN A 326 -38.48 15.77 25.15
N LEU A 327 -38.32 17.04 25.48
CA LEU A 327 -37.68 18.04 24.62
C LEU A 327 -36.48 18.63 25.36
N SER A 328 -35.27 18.43 24.85
CA SER A 328 -34.07 19.10 25.36
C SER A 328 -33.85 20.39 24.58
N LEU A 329 -33.95 21.54 25.24
CA LEU A 329 -33.76 22.86 24.64
C LEU A 329 -32.30 23.33 24.81
N PRO A 330 -31.49 23.38 23.73
CA PRO A 330 -30.08 23.72 23.85
C PRO A 330 -29.90 25.24 23.93
N ILE A 331 -30.20 25.85 25.08
CA ILE A 331 -30.12 27.31 25.25
C ILE A 331 -28.66 27.80 25.21
N PHE A 332 -27.76 27.11 25.92
CA PHE A 332 -26.35 27.50 26.07
C PHE A 332 -25.42 26.81 25.07
N ASN A 333 -25.50 25.47 24.95
CA ASN A 333 -24.55 24.69 24.14
C ASN A 333 -24.82 24.88 22.63
N ARG A 334 -26.05 24.65 22.15
CA ARG A 334 -26.41 24.65 20.71
C ARG A 334 -25.48 23.82 19.83
N ASN A 335 -24.81 22.83 20.41
CA ASN A 335 -23.79 22.01 19.76
C ASN A 335 -22.61 22.82 19.14
N GLN A 336 -22.37 24.05 19.61
CA GLN A 336 -21.42 24.99 18.98
C GLN A 336 -19.99 24.42 18.92
N GLY A 337 -19.57 23.68 19.95
CA GLY A 337 -18.25 23.05 19.99
C GLY A 337 -18.06 22.03 18.87
N ASN A 338 -19.00 21.08 18.72
CA ASN A 338 -18.93 20.06 17.68
C ASN A 338 -19.03 20.69 16.28
N VAL A 339 -19.90 21.68 16.08
CA VAL A 339 -19.98 22.42 14.80
C VAL A 339 -18.64 23.05 14.43
N ALA A 340 -17.94 23.67 15.41
CA ALA A 340 -16.62 24.24 15.18
C ALA A 340 -15.56 23.16 14.83
N ILE A 341 -15.57 22.02 15.54
CA ILE A 341 -14.68 20.88 15.29
C ILE A 341 -14.90 20.31 13.89
N GLU A 342 -16.14 20.01 13.52
CA GLU A 342 -16.45 19.41 12.22
C GLU A 342 -16.16 20.38 11.06
N LYS A 343 -16.38 21.69 11.25
CA LYS A 343 -16.03 22.72 10.27
C LYS A 343 -14.52 22.82 10.07
N ALA A 344 -13.74 22.83 11.15
CA ALA A 344 -12.29 22.89 11.09
C ALA A 344 -11.71 21.61 10.45
N THR A 345 -12.25 20.45 10.80
CA THR A 345 -11.85 19.16 10.22
C THR A 345 -12.13 19.09 8.72
N ARG A 346 -13.28 19.61 8.28
CA ARG A 346 -13.59 19.76 6.85
C ARG A 346 -12.57 20.63 6.11
N GLN A 347 -12.20 21.77 6.70
CA GLN A 347 -11.20 22.66 6.11
C GLN A 347 -9.84 21.94 5.99
N ARG A 348 -9.42 21.22 7.04
CA ARG A 348 -8.20 20.41 7.03
C ARG A 348 -8.19 19.40 5.89
N LEU A 349 -9.29 18.67 5.66
CA LEU A 349 -9.38 17.68 4.57
C LEU A 349 -9.33 18.31 3.18
N ARG A 350 -9.90 19.51 3.02
CA ARG A 350 -9.78 20.28 1.78
C ARG A 350 -8.32 20.65 1.49
N ASP A 351 -7.63 21.14 2.51
CA ASP A 351 -6.22 21.53 2.39
C ASP A 351 -5.33 20.29 2.13
N GLU A 352 -5.62 19.16 2.80
CA GLU A 352 -4.95 17.88 2.60
C GLU A 352 -5.08 17.37 1.15
N TYR A 353 -6.28 17.46 0.56
CA TYR A 353 -6.50 17.15 -0.86
C TYR A 353 -5.64 18.04 -1.78
N GLN A 354 -5.64 19.35 -1.56
CA GLN A 354 -4.87 20.27 -2.39
C GLN A 354 -3.36 20.03 -2.25
N THR A 355 -2.87 19.78 -1.04
CA THR A 355 -1.45 19.44 -0.80
C THR A 355 -1.07 18.15 -1.53
N ARG A 356 -1.90 17.09 -1.44
CA ARG A 356 -1.64 15.83 -2.14
C ARG A 356 -1.60 15.99 -3.65
N LEU A 357 -2.52 16.78 -4.20
CA LEU A 357 -2.56 17.09 -5.62
C LEU A 357 -1.29 17.84 -6.06
N ASN A 358 -0.92 18.91 -5.35
CA ASN A 358 0.29 19.69 -5.64
C ASN A 358 1.56 18.83 -5.58
N GLN A 359 1.65 17.93 -4.59
CA GLN A 359 2.78 17.03 -4.44
C GLN A 359 2.86 16.03 -5.61
N ALA A 360 1.73 15.50 -6.06
CA ALA A 360 1.68 14.61 -7.22
C ALA A 360 2.18 15.29 -8.51
N TYR A 361 1.81 16.56 -8.75
CA TYR A 361 2.37 17.34 -9.87
C TYR A 361 3.88 17.55 -9.74
N ALA A 362 4.37 17.89 -8.54
CA ALA A 362 5.79 18.10 -8.29
C ALA A 362 6.61 16.81 -8.46
N ASP A 363 6.10 15.67 -7.99
CA ASP A 363 6.76 14.38 -8.11
C ASP A 363 6.88 13.93 -9.58
N VAL A 364 5.84 14.14 -10.40
CA VAL A 364 5.89 13.84 -11.84
C VAL A 364 6.86 14.78 -12.57
N ALA A 365 6.89 16.07 -12.23
CA ALA A 365 7.84 17.01 -12.82
C ALA A 365 9.30 16.60 -12.52
N ARG A 366 9.59 16.20 -11.29
CA ARG A 366 10.91 15.69 -10.88
C ARG A 366 11.29 14.43 -11.66
N LEU A 367 10.43 13.41 -11.68
CA LEU A 367 10.73 12.16 -12.38
C LEU A 367 10.90 12.34 -13.88
N ARG A 368 10.17 13.28 -14.50
CA ARG A 368 10.34 13.65 -15.92
C ARG A 368 11.74 14.19 -16.20
N GLU A 369 12.21 15.13 -15.37
CA GLU A 369 13.55 15.70 -15.50
C GLU A 369 14.64 14.64 -15.29
N ASP A 370 14.50 13.85 -14.21
CA ASP A 370 15.46 12.79 -13.88
C ASP A 370 15.54 11.72 -14.98
N SER A 371 14.41 11.31 -15.56
CA SER A 371 14.35 10.33 -16.66
C SER A 371 15.12 10.82 -17.89
N THR A 372 14.99 12.11 -18.20
CA THR A 372 15.70 12.73 -19.33
C THR A 372 17.20 12.77 -19.09
N ILE A 373 17.64 13.05 -17.86
CA ILE A 373 19.06 13.07 -17.47
C ILE A 373 19.65 11.65 -17.53
N LEU A 374 18.97 10.66 -16.96
CA LEU A 374 19.42 9.27 -16.94
C LEU A 374 19.50 8.68 -18.35
N ALA A 375 18.50 8.93 -19.21
CA ALA A 375 18.52 8.43 -20.59
C ALA A 375 19.71 8.99 -21.39
N ARG A 376 20.03 10.28 -21.19
CA ARG A 376 21.23 10.90 -21.81
C ARG A 376 22.53 10.26 -21.29
N GLN A 377 22.63 10.01 -19.99
CA GLN A 377 23.80 9.35 -19.39
C GLN A 377 23.95 7.91 -19.87
N LEU A 378 22.84 7.17 -19.99
CA LEU A 378 22.83 5.82 -20.52
C LEU A 378 23.33 5.81 -21.97
N GLN A 379 22.76 6.65 -22.84
CA GLN A 379 23.15 6.76 -24.24
C GLN A 379 24.66 7.07 -24.39
N GLN A 380 25.20 8.00 -23.59
CA GLN A 380 26.62 8.35 -23.61
C GLN A 380 27.52 7.19 -23.13
N THR A 381 27.06 6.45 -22.11
CA THR A 381 27.80 5.34 -21.52
C THR A 381 27.81 4.12 -22.45
N GLU A 382 26.67 3.80 -23.06
CA GLU A 382 26.52 2.74 -24.04
C GLU A 382 27.33 3.03 -25.32
N ALA A 383 27.34 4.27 -25.79
CA ALA A 383 28.15 4.65 -26.96
C ALA A 383 29.67 4.44 -26.73
N ALA A 384 30.14 4.58 -25.49
CA ALA A 384 31.53 4.37 -25.12
C ALA A 384 31.89 2.89 -24.86
N LEU A 385 30.92 2.04 -24.54
CA LEU A 385 31.14 0.66 -24.09
C LEU A 385 31.93 -0.19 -25.12
N PRO A 386 31.58 -0.21 -26.43
CA PRO A 386 32.28 -1.06 -27.41
C PRO A 386 33.77 -0.72 -27.54
N GLY A 387 34.15 0.55 -27.37
CA GLY A 387 35.56 0.97 -27.42
C GLY A 387 36.36 0.45 -26.23
N VAL A 388 35.78 0.54 -25.03
CA VAL A 388 36.40 0.04 -23.80
C VAL A 388 36.50 -1.49 -23.81
N GLU A 389 35.46 -2.18 -24.30
CA GLU A 389 35.49 -3.65 -24.43
C GLU A 389 36.53 -4.12 -25.45
N ARG A 390 36.67 -3.43 -26.59
CA ARG A 390 37.73 -3.74 -27.57
C ARG A 390 39.12 -3.57 -26.95
N THR A 391 39.33 -2.49 -26.18
CA THR A 391 40.61 -2.24 -25.50
C THR A 391 40.91 -3.33 -24.46
N ALA A 392 39.89 -3.81 -23.74
CA ALA A 392 40.04 -4.95 -22.83
C ALA A 392 40.39 -6.24 -23.59
N GLN A 393 39.75 -6.53 -24.72
CA GLN A 393 40.06 -7.71 -25.54
C GLN A 393 41.49 -7.66 -26.11
N GLU A 394 41.90 -6.53 -26.67
CA GLU A 394 43.26 -6.32 -27.20
C GLU A 394 44.32 -6.41 -26.10
N SER A 395 44.04 -5.85 -24.91
CA SER A 395 44.96 -5.94 -23.76
C SER A 395 45.08 -7.38 -23.23
N ALA A 396 44.02 -8.20 -23.32
CA ALA A 396 44.08 -9.61 -22.97
C ALA A 396 45.00 -10.40 -23.91
N ALA A 397 44.91 -10.14 -25.23
CA ALA A 397 45.80 -10.75 -26.22
C ALA A 397 47.26 -10.33 -25.99
N ALA A 398 47.53 -9.02 -25.87
CA ALA A 398 48.88 -8.51 -25.65
C ALA A 398 49.50 -8.99 -24.32
N TYR A 399 48.70 -9.17 -23.27
CA TYR A 399 49.16 -9.75 -22.01
C TYR A 399 49.53 -11.24 -22.17
N ALA A 400 48.73 -12.00 -22.92
CA ALA A 400 49.00 -13.41 -23.21
C ALA A 400 50.29 -13.60 -24.02
N ASP A 401 50.58 -12.67 -24.94
CA ASP A 401 51.80 -12.66 -25.75
C ASP A 401 53.03 -12.08 -25.00
N HIS A 402 52.87 -11.70 -23.72
CA HIS A 402 53.89 -11.03 -22.89
C HIS A 402 54.33 -9.64 -23.36
N ASP A 403 53.57 -9.01 -24.26
CA ASP A 403 53.81 -7.66 -24.79
C ASP A 403 53.19 -6.55 -23.91
N LEU A 404 52.41 -6.92 -22.88
CA LEU A 404 51.76 -5.98 -21.97
C LEU A 404 52.06 -6.32 -20.49
N ALA A 405 52.28 -5.30 -19.67
CA ALA A 405 52.43 -5.47 -18.24
C ALA A 405 51.09 -5.81 -17.56
N LEU A 406 51.13 -6.61 -16.48
CA LEU A 406 49.95 -7.00 -15.71
C LEU A 406 49.08 -5.82 -15.28
N GLY A 407 49.70 -4.71 -14.87
CA GLY A 407 48.98 -3.49 -14.46
C GLY A 407 48.07 -2.98 -15.58
N ALA A 408 48.63 -2.73 -16.77
CA ALA A 408 47.89 -2.21 -17.92
C ALA A 408 46.78 -3.17 -18.38
N TYR A 409 47.03 -4.48 -18.35
CA TYR A 409 45.99 -5.49 -18.58
C TYR A 409 44.85 -5.37 -17.57
N THR A 410 45.16 -5.37 -16.26
CA THR A 410 44.13 -5.29 -15.22
C THR A 410 43.38 -3.96 -15.24
N ASP A 411 44.02 -2.86 -15.62
CA ASP A 411 43.39 -1.55 -15.76
C ASP A 411 42.37 -1.55 -16.91
N ALA A 412 42.72 -2.10 -18.08
CA ALA A 412 41.82 -2.21 -19.21
C ALA A 412 40.63 -3.15 -18.93
N GLN A 413 40.86 -4.30 -18.29
CA GLN A 413 39.79 -5.21 -17.87
C GLN A 413 38.86 -4.57 -16.82
N SER A 414 39.43 -3.88 -15.82
CA SER A 414 38.65 -3.17 -14.80
C SER A 414 37.80 -2.06 -15.41
N ALA A 415 38.36 -1.30 -16.37
CA ALA A 415 37.61 -0.25 -17.07
C ALA A 415 36.39 -0.82 -17.81
N ALA A 416 36.52 -1.97 -18.48
CA ALA A 416 35.40 -2.63 -19.15
C ALA A 416 34.35 -3.14 -18.16
N LEU A 417 34.76 -3.75 -17.04
CA LEU A 417 33.84 -4.22 -16.00
C LEU A 417 33.07 -3.06 -15.37
N THR A 418 33.77 -1.98 -14.97
CA THR A 418 33.13 -0.77 -14.44
C THR A 418 32.13 -0.21 -15.43
N LYS A 419 32.49 -0.12 -16.72
CA LYS A 419 31.57 0.42 -17.74
C LYS A 419 30.31 -0.44 -17.93
N ARG A 420 30.44 -1.77 -17.86
CA ARG A 420 29.28 -2.69 -17.90
C ARG A 420 28.38 -2.53 -16.68
N ILE A 421 28.98 -2.35 -15.49
CA ILE A 421 28.24 -2.09 -14.24
C ILE A 421 27.52 -0.73 -14.32
N ASP A 422 28.16 0.31 -14.85
CA ASP A 422 27.54 1.63 -15.04
C ASP A 422 26.31 1.55 -15.96
N VAL A 423 26.42 0.85 -17.10
CA VAL A 423 25.29 0.62 -18.02
C VAL A 423 24.16 -0.12 -17.31
N ALA A 424 24.47 -1.20 -16.58
CA ALA A 424 23.46 -1.96 -15.84
C ALA A 424 22.75 -1.09 -14.79
N THR A 425 23.50 -0.27 -14.04
CA THR A 425 22.98 0.62 -13.00
C THR A 425 22.08 1.70 -13.58
N LEU A 426 22.46 2.29 -14.72
CA LEU A 426 21.63 3.31 -15.40
C LEU A 426 20.34 2.72 -15.97
N ARG A 427 20.38 1.50 -16.50
CA ARG A 427 19.18 0.78 -16.96
C ARG A 427 18.25 0.41 -15.81
N GLU A 428 18.80 -0.06 -14.68
CA GLU A 428 18.05 -0.32 -13.45
C GLU A 428 17.31 0.95 -13.00
N ALA A 429 18.04 2.08 -12.90
CA ALA A 429 17.48 3.35 -12.45
C ALA A 429 16.36 3.87 -13.38
N LEU A 430 16.52 3.75 -14.71
CA LEU A 430 15.46 4.12 -15.66
C LEU A 430 14.21 3.24 -15.52
N ALA A 431 14.40 1.93 -15.33
CA ALA A 431 13.29 1.00 -15.14
C ALA A 431 12.54 1.27 -13.83
N GLU A 432 13.26 1.53 -12.72
CA GLU A 432 12.65 1.93 -11.46
C GLU A 432 11.88 3.25 -11.56
N GLN A 433 12.42 4.23 -12.30
CA GLN A 433 11.73 5.50 -12.56
C GLN A 433 10.46 5.32 -13.39
N ARG A 434 10.49 4.43 -14.38
CA ARG A 434 9.32 4.11 -15.19
C ARG A 434 8.20 3.51 -14.34
N VAL A 435 8.53 2.56 -13.46
CA VAL A 435 7.57 2.02 -12.47
C VAL A 435 7.07 3.12 -11.54
N GLY A 436 7.95 4.02 -11.08
CA GLY A 436 7.57 5.17 -10.26
C GLY A 436 6.60 6.13 -10.97
N LEU A 437 6.82 6.42 -12.25
CA LEU A 437 5.93 7.25 -13.07
C LEU A 437 4.57 6.58 -13.28
N GLN A 438 4.54 5.28 -13.57
CA GLN A 438 3.29 4.52 -13.68
C GLN A 438 2.47 4.57 -12.38
N ALA A 439 3.13 4.34 -11.23
CA ALA A 439 2.50 4.40 -9.92
C ALA A 439 1.92 5.79 -9.61
N LEU A 440 2.66 6.86 -9.96
CA LEU A 440 2.20 8.22 -9.74
C LEU A 440 1.07 8.65 -10.67
N LEU A 441 1.06 8.19 -11.91
CA LEU A 441 0.08 8.57 -12.94
C LEU A 441 -1.14 7.65 -12.98
N GLY A 442 -1.10 6.56 -12.21
CA GLY A 442 -2.18 5.62 -12.01
C GLY A 442 -2.38 4.67 -13.17
N SER A 443 -1.30 3.97 -13.57
CA SER A 443 -1.32 2.99 -14.67
C SER A 443 -1.88 3.57 -15.97
N ALA A 444 -1.69 4.87 -16.18
CA ALA A 444 -2.18 5.61 -17.35
C ALA A 444 -1.31 5.45 -18.61
N ILE A 445 -0.22 4.72 -18.45
CA ILE A 445 0.88 4.66 -19.40
C ILE A 445 1.20 3.19 -19.59
N PRO A 446 1.38 2.73 -20.84
CA PRO A 446 1.73 1.35 -21.14
C PRO A 446 2.93 0.86 -20.32
N ASP A 447 2.87 -0.41 -19.92
CA ASP A 447 3.97 -1.01 -19.20
C ASP A 447 5.24 -1.04 -20.06
N ALA A 448 6.41 -0.79 -19.48
CA ALA A 448 7.70 -0.93 -20.19
C ALA A 448 8.02 -2.38 -20.57
N PHE A 449 7.22 -3.31 -20.05
CA PHE A 449 7.32 -4.75 -20.26
C PHE A 449 6.16 -5.31 -21.11
N SER A 450 5.11 -4.52 -21.35
CA SER A 450 3.93 -4.98 -22.07
C SER A 450 3.91 -4.44 -23.51
N SER A 451 3.87 -5.35 -24.47
CA SER A 451 3.62 -5.04 -25.89
C SER A 451 2.15 -4.77 -26.19
N ALA A 452 1.24 -4.93 -25.21
CA ALA A 452 -0.20 -4.82 -25.41
C ALA A 452 -0.70 -3.39 -25.19
N GLN A 453 -0.93 -2.69 -26.30
CA GLN A 453 -1.36 -1.29 -26.39
C GLN A 453 -2.86 -1.03 -26.12
N THR A 454 -3.57 -1.94 -25.44
CA THR A 454 -5.01 -1.77 -25.20
C THR A 454 -5.29 -1.15 -23.84
N PHE A 455 -5.16 0.17 -23.81
CA PHE A 455 -5.69 1.01 -22.73
C PHE A 455 -7.23 0.95 -22.79
N ILE A 456 -7.88 0.36 -21.77
CA ILE A 456 -9.34 0.36 -21.66
C ILE A 456 -9.75 1.57 -20.81
N ASP A 457 -10.31 2.59 -21.47
CA ASP A 457 -10.81 3.86 -20.92
C ASP A 457 -11.99 3.74 -19.93
N THR A 458 -12.39 2.53 -19.52
CA THR A 458 -13.55 2.35 -18.65
C THR A 458 -13.16 1.89 -17.26
N HIS A 459 -12.90 2.81 -16.33
CA HIS A 459 -13.16 2.52 -14.91
C HIS A 459 -13.56 3.78 -14.12
N ALA A 460 -14.88 3.92 -13.96
CA ALA A 460 -15.50 4.08 -12.65
C ALA A 460 -16.35 2.83 -12.44
N LYS A 461 -16.01 1.99 -11.45
CA LYS A 461 -16.92 0.96 -10.91
C LYS A 461 -17.32 1.40 -9.52
#